data_AF-A0A937SU64-F1
#
_entry.id   AF-A0A937SU64-F1
#
_cell.length_a   1.000
_cell.length_b   1.000
_cell.length_c   1.000
_cell.angle_alpha   90.00
_cell.angle_beta   90.00
_cell.angle_gamma   90.00
#
_symmetry.space_group_name_H-M   'P 1'
#
loop_
_entity.id
_entity.type
_entity.pdbx_description
1 polymer ?
#
loop_
_entity_poly.entity_id
_entity_poly.type
_entity_poly.pdbx_seq_one_letter_code
_entity_poly.pdbx_strand_id
1 'polypeptide(L)' 'LQGEERAAILEDIKKWNPNCSFPTIIIGDKVIVGYKENDIREALGL' A
#
# COMPACT_ATOMS: atom_id res chain seq x y z
N LEU A 1 4.17 19.90 -9.12
CA LEU A 1 4.82 18.83 -8.34
C LEU A 1 3.91 17.61 -8.29
N GLN A 2 3.92 16.72 -9.29
CA GLN A 2 3.11 15.49 -9.28
C GLN A 2 3.91 14.22 -9.60
N GLY A 3 5.16 14.36 -10.04
CA GLY A 3 6.02 13.24 -10.43
C GLY A 3 6.88 12.70 -9.28
N GLU A 4 7.43 13.57 -8.43
CA GLU A 4 8.36 13.17 -7.37
C GLU A 4 7.67 12.42 -6.22
N GLU A 5 6.50 12.90 -5.77
CA GLU A 5 5.71 12.20 -4.74
C GLU A 5 5.25 10.82 -5.23
N ARG A 6 4.87 10.70 -6.52
CA ARG A 6 4.50 9.42 -7.11
C ARG A 6 5.69 8.47 -7.19
N ALA A 7 6.88 8.97 -7.53
CA ALA A 7 8.09 8.15 -7.63
C ALA A 7 8.51 7.60 -6.26
N ALA A 8 8.52 8.44 -5.23
CA ALA A 8 8.84 8.02 -3.86
C ALA A 8 7.85 6.96 -3.34
N ILE A 9 6.55 7.18 -3.55
CA ILE A 9 5.51 6.22 -3.17
C ILE A 9 5.66 4.90 -3.96
N LEU A 10 6.01 4.95 -5.25
CA LEU A 10 6.24 3.75 -6.06
C LEU A 10 7.50 2.99 -5.65
N GLU A 11 8.58 3.68 -5.29
CA GLU A 11 9.79 3.05 -4.75
C GLU A 11 9.51 2.37 -3.41
N ASP A 12 8.73 3.00 -2.54
CA ASP A 12 8.31 2.40 -1.29
C ASP A 12 7.38 1.21 -1.55
N ILE A 13 6.35 1.34 -2.39
CA ILE A 13 5.47 0.22 -2.77
C ILE A 13 6.27 -0.93 -3.39
N LYS A 14 7.30 -0.67 -4.21
CA LYS A 14 8.16 -1.73 -4.77
C LYS A 14 8.91 -2.52 -3.70
N LYS A 15 9.29 -1.89 -2.57
CA LYS A 15 9.90 -2.60 -1.44
C LYS A 15 8.93 -3.60 -0.81
N TRP A 16 7.63 -3.27 -0.80
CA TRP A 16 6.61 -4.08 -0.13
C TRP A 16 5.86 -5.04 -1.06
N ASN A 17 5.64 -4.66 -2.32
CA ASN A 17 4.95 -5.42 -3.33
C ASN A 17 5.68 -5.33 -4.68
N PRO A 18 6.65 -6.22 -4.94
CA PRO A 18 7.40 -6.22 -6.19
C PRO A 18 6.53 -6.48 -7.43
N ASN A 19 5.32 -7.05 -7.25
CA ASN A 19 4.37 -7.28 -8.34
C ASN A 19 3.50 -6.06 -8.65
N CYS A 20 3.67 -4.91 -7.96
CA CYS A 20 2.90 -3.66 -8.17
C CYS A 20 1.39 -3.91 -8.40
N SER A 21 0.82 -4.86 -7.65
CA SER A 21 -0.56 -5.28 -7.84
C SER A 21 -1.49 -4.28 -7.16
N PHE A 22 -2.36 -3.65 -7.94
CA PHE A 22 -3.36 -2.74 -7.41
C PHE A 22 -4.65 -3.50 -7.03
N PRO A 23 -5.38 -3.07 -5.99
CA PRO A 23 -5.03 -2.02 -5.04
C PRO A 23 -4.02 -2.51 -3.98
N THR A 24 -2.91 -1.80 -3.78
CA THR A 24 -2.05 -1.98 -2.60
C THR A 24 -2.35 -0.85 -1.63
N ILE A 25 -2.77 -1.18 -0.42
CA ILE A 25 -3.17 -0.26 0.64
C ILE A 25 -2.11 -0.35 1.75
N ILE A 26 -1.58 0.79 2.17
CA ILE A 26 -0.60 0.88 3.26
C ILE A 26 -1.26 1.64 4.41
N ILE A 27 -1.38 1.01 5.58
CA ILE A 27 -1.96 1.59 6.79
C ILE A 27 -0.92 1.48 7.90
N GLY A 28 -0.28 2.61 8.22
CA GLY A 28 0.89 2.62 9.11
C GLY A 28 2.00 1.74 8.55
N ASP A 29 2.41 0.73 9.33
CA ASP A 29 3.42 -0.26 8.96
C ASP A 29 2.85 -1.51 8.24
N LYS A 30 1.52 -1.62 8.10
CA LYS A 30 0.86 -2.79 7.49
C LYS A 30 0.62 -2.55 6.00
N VAL A 31 1.09 -3.48 5.18
CA VAL A 31 0.87 -3.47 3.73
C VAL A 31 -0.14 -4.56 3.34
N ILE A 32 -1.21 -4.13 2.68
CA ILE A 32 -2.31 -4.97 2.23
C ILE A 32 -2.33 -4.95 0.71
N VAL A 33 -2.05 -6.09 0.09
CA VAL A 33 -2.11 -6.24 -1.38
C VAL A 33 -3.43 -6.89 -1.77
N GLY A 34 -4.20 -6.20 -2.61
CA GLY A 34 -5.54 -6.58 -3.03
C GLY A 34 -6.64 -6.04 -2.10
N TYR A 35 -7.90 -6.24 -2.52
CA TYR A 35 -9.03 -5.86 -1.68
C TYR A 35 -9.30 -6.95 -0.63
N LYS A 36 -8.78 -6.74 0.58
CA LYS A 36 -8.96 -7.64 1.72
C LYS A 36 -9.63 -6.90 2.87
N GLU A 37 -10.96 -6.97 2.88
CA GLU A 37 -11.79 -6.20 3.80
C GLU A 37 -11.46 -6.46 5.28
N ASN A 38 -11.22 -7.71 5.67
CA ASN A 38 -10.84 -8.06 7.05
C ASN A 38 -9.49 -7.44 7.43
N ASP A 39 -8.46 -7.61 6.59
CA ASP A 39 -7.13 -7.04 6.83
C ASP A 39 -7.19 -5.51 6.96
N ILE A 40 -8.06 -4.86 6.17
CA ILE A 40 -8.29 -3.42 6.22
C ILE A 40 -8.94 -3.02 7.55
N ARG A 41 -9.99 -3.73 7.98
CA ARG A 41 -10.64 -3.45 9.28
C ARG A 41 -9.68 -3.64 10.44
N GLU A 42 -8.93 -4.74 10.45
CA GLU A 42 -7.91 -5.00 11.48
C GLU A 42 -6.83 -3.91 11.48
N ALA A 43 -6.37 -3.48 10.30
CA ALA A 43 -5.36 -2.42 10.19
C ALA A 43 -5.89 -1.05 10.66
N LEU A 44 -7.19 -0.82 10.56
CA LEU A 44 -7.86 0.38 11.07
C LEU A 44 -8.24 0.25 12.57
N GLY A 45 -8.05 -0.92 13.18
CA GLY A 45 -8.44 -1.18 14.57
C GLY A 45 -9.96 -1.25 14.78
N LEU A 46 -10.71 -1.64 13.73
CA LEU A 46 -12.16 -1.79 13.72
C LEU A 46 -12.59 -3.25 13.90
#